data_AF-S4PEZ5-F1
#
_entry.id   AF-S4PEZ5-F1
#
_cell.length_a   1.000
_cell.length_b   1.000
_cell.length_c   1.000
_cell.angle_alpha   90.00
_cell.angle_beta   90.00
_cell.angle_gamma   90.00
#
_symmetry.space_group_name_H-M   'P 1'
#
loop_
_entity.id
_entity.type
_entity.pdbx_description
1 polymer ?
#
loop_
_entity_poly.entity_id
_entity_poly.type
_entity_poly.pdbx_seq_one_letter_code
_entity_poly.pdbx_strand_id
1 'polypeptide(L)'
;VGEYQNNDHESDCEETCVEDEKESSTKIYISSRTHSQLSQFVGEIKRTVFNDNTRVVTLASRQHFCINSDVTKLNNVNLINERCLDMQKSKTKTTSMGDEGKVLK
;
A
#
# COMPACT_ATOMS: atom_id res chain seq x y z
N VAL A 1 -36.45 -11.59 21.11
CA VAL A 1 -35.04 -11.87 21.43
C VAL A 1 -34.30 -12.01 20.11
N GLY A 2 -33.35 -11.14 19.85
CA GLY A 2 -32.61 -11.07 18.59
C GLY A 2 -31.98 -9.70 18.42
N GLU A 3 -31.12 -9.33 19.36
CA GLU A 3 -30.33 -8.10 19.30
C GLU A 3 -29.25 -8.25 18.24
N TYR A 4 -29.31 -7.42 17.20
CA TYR A 4 -28.21 -7.27 16.25
C TYR A 4 -27.17 -6.33 16.89
N GLN A 5 -26.12 -6.93 17.45
CA GLN A 5 -24.98 -6.19 17.99
C GLN A 5 -24.12 -5.68 16.84
N ASN A 6 -24.22 -4.37 16.57
CA ASN A 6 -23.21 -3.62 15.83
C ASN A 6 -21.93 -3.64 16.68
N ASN A 7 -20.88 -4.27 16.18
CA ASN A 7 -19.54 -4.10 16.74
C ASN A 7 -18.89 -2.96 15.97
N ASP A 8 -18.89 -1.78 16.59
CA ASP A 8 -18.10 -0.63 16.19
C ASP A 8 -16.62 -1.02 16.23
N HIS A 9 -16.06 -1.32 15.05
CA HIS A 9 -14.62 -1.46 14.88
C HIS A 9 -14.03 -0.06 14.72
N GLU A 10 -13.79 0.59 15.85
CA GLU A 10 -13.01 1.82 15.96
C GLU A 10 -11.57 1.50 15.55
N SER A 11 -11.30 1.58 14.25
CA SER A 11 -9.94 1.59 13.72
C SER A 11 -9.42 3.01 13.91
N ASP A 12 -8.63 3.20 14.95
CA ASP A 12 -7.80 4.39 15.17
C ASP A 12 -6.93 4.60 13.91
N CYS A 13 -7.40 5.48 13.04
CA CYS A 13 -6.74 5.83 11.80
C CYS A 13 -5.78 6.95 12.14
N GLU A 14 -4.55 6.60 12.49
CA GLU A 14 -3.44 7.53 12.62
C GLU A 14 -3.26 8.27 11.28
N GLU A 15 -3.90 9.43 11.14
CA GLU A 15 -3.75 10.33 10.01
C GLU A 15 -2.34 10.89 10.06
N THR A 16 -1.40 10.21 9.40
CA THR A 16 -0.16 10.84 8.98
C THR A 16 -0.52 11.81 7.86
N CYS A 17 -0.81 13.04 8.25
CA CYS A 17 -0.97 14.19 7.37
C CYS A 17 0.36 14.46 6.67
N VAL A 18 0.58 13.77 5.55
CA VAL A 18 1.67 14.08 4.63
C VAL A 18 1.27 15.38 3.92
N GLU A 19 1.74 16.51 4.44
CA GLU A 19 1.67 17.80 3.77
C GLU A 19 2.57 17.75 2.52
N ASP A 20 2.05 17.19 1.43
CA ASP A 20 2.66 17.24 0.11
C ASP A 20 2.29 18.62 -0.47
N GLU A 21 3.18 19.60 -0.34
CA GLU A 21 3.13 20.85 -1.10
C GLU A 21 3.19 20.54 -2.61
N LYS A 22 2.04 20.21 -3.18
CA LYS A 22 1.93 19.78 -4.57
C LYS A 22 0.72 20.45 -5.18
N GLU A 23 1.00 21.27 -6.20
CA GLU A 23 0.08 21.78 -7.20
C GLU A 23 -1.23 21.00 -7.25
N SER A 24 -2.35 21.68 -6.98
CA SER A 24 -3.68 21.11 -6.76
C SER A 24 -4.30 20.54 -8.05
N SER A 25 -3.61 19.58 -8.67
CA SER A 25 -4.14 18.76 -9.74
C SER A 25 -5.35 17.98 -9.22
N THR A 26 -6.46 18.02 -9.95
CA THR A 26 -7.65 17.24 -9.61
C THR A 26 -7.33 15.75 -9.57
N LYS A 27 -7.50 15.12 -8.41
CA LYS A 27 -7.30 13.68 -8.22
C LYS A 27 -8.64 12.96 -8.40
N ILE A 28 -8.67 11.96 -9.27
CA ILE A 28 -9.84 11.12 -9.51
C ILE A 28 -9.56 9.74 -8.94
N TYR A 29 -10.38 9.29 -7.99
CA TYR A 29 -10.30 7.94 -7.43
C TYR A 29 -11.38 7.06 -8.04
N ILE A 30 -10.97 5.97 -8.68
CA ILE A 30 -11.87 4.99 -9.29
C ILE A 30 -11.75 3.68 -8.51
N SER A 31 -12.85 3.23 -7.94
CA SER A 31 -12.96 1.92 -7.29
C SER A 31 -13.73 0.95 -8.19
N SER A 32 -13.22 -0.28 -8.31
CA SER A 32 -13.87 -1.34 -9.06
C SER A 32 -13.81 -2.64 -8.26
N ARG A 33 -14.69 -3.59 -8.58
CA ARG A 33 -14.81 -4.85 -7.82
C ARG A 33 -13.68 -5.84 -8.14
N THR A 34 -13.15 -5.80 -9.36
CA THR A 34 -12.16 -6.79 -9.83
C THR A 34 -10.95 -6.12 -10.47
N HIS A 35 -9.78 -6.77 -10.39
CA HIS A 35 -8.54 -6.27 -10.98
C HIS A 35 -8.60 -6.21 -12.51
N SER A 36 -9.34 -7.12 -13.16
CA SER A 36 -9.53 -7.14 -14.60
C SER A 36 -10.26 -5.89 -15.09
N GLN A 37 -11.28 -5.43 -14.36
CA GLN A 37 -11.98 -4.17 -14.67
C GLN A 37 -11.05 -2.96 -14.59
N LEU A 38 -10.19 -2.88 -13.55
CA LEU A 38 -9.20 -1.82 -13.44
C LEU A 38 -8.17 -1.87 -14.58
N SER A 39 -7.72 -3.06 -14.93
CA SER A 39 -6.76 -3.25 -16.04
C SER A 39 -7.35 -2.81 -17.37
N GLN A 40 -8.62 -3.14 -17.63
CA GLN A 40 -9.35 -2.68 -18.81
C GLN A 40 -9.46 -1.16 -18.84
N PHE A 41 -9.89 -0.55 -17.73
CA PHE A 41 -10.02 0.90 -17.60
C PHE A 41 -8.69 1.63 -17.88
N VAL A 42 -7.59 1.17 -17.29
CA VAL A 42 -6.26 1.75 -17.55
C VAL A 42 -5.88 1.63 -19.03
N GLY A 43 -6.20 0.49 -19.66
CA GLY A 43 -5.99 0.29 -21.09
C GLY A 43 -6.83 1.23 -21.96
N GLU A 44 -8.06 1.54 -21.55
CA GLU A 44 -8.94 2.49 -22.23
C GLU A 44 -8.43 3.92 -22.10
N ILE A 45 -8.06 4.36 -20.89
CA ILE A 45 -7.50 5.70 -20.65
C ILE A 45 -6.27 5.95 -21.51
N LYS A 46 -5.37 4.96 -21.62
CA LYS A 46 -4.16 5.05 -22.45
C LYS A 46 -4.45 5.22 -23.94
N ARG A 47 -5.64 4.82 -24.43
CA ARG A 47 -6.06 4.99 -25.83
C ARG A 47 -6.74 6.34 -26.09
N THR A 48 -7.02 7.12 -25.06
CA THR A 48 -7.67 8.43 -25.20
C THR A 48 -6.66 9.57 -25.31
N VAL A 49 -7.13 10.76 -25.69
CA VAL A 49 -6.36 12.02 -25.70
C VAL A 49 -5.80 12.41 -24.32
N PHE A 50 -6.27 11.77 -23.24
CA PHE A 50 -5.84 12.04 -21.89
C PHE A 50 -4.52 11.37 -21.50
N ASN A 51 -4.02 10.43 -22.31
CA ASN A 51 -2.81 9.66 -22.00
C ASN A 51 -1.57 10.52 -21.73
N ASP A 52 -1.38 11.59 -22.50
CA ASP A 52 -0.14 12.37 -22.43
C ASP A 52 -0.10 13.33 -21.23
N ASN A 53 -1.27 13.75 -20.74
CA ASN A 53 -1.42 14.74 -19.68
C ASN A 53 -1.91 14.15 -18.35
N THR A 54 -2.14 12.82 -18.28
CA THR A 54 -2.72 12.18 -17.09
C THR A 54 -1.80 11.08 -16.55
N ARG A 55 -1.56 11.12 -15.24
CA ARG A 55 -0.88 10.03 -14.51
C ARG A 55 -1.92 9.06 -13.95
N VAL A 56 -1.82 7.79 -14.34
CA VAL A 56 -2.71 6.73 -13.87
C VAL A 56 -1.90 5.69 -13.10
N VAL A 57 -2.35 5.38 -11.88
CA VAL A 57 -1.74 4.37 -11.02
C VAL A 57 -2.82 3.43 -10.49
N THR A 58 -2.59 2.13 -10.58
CA THR A 58 -3.47 1.11 -10.01
C THR A 58 -2.97 0.71 -8.63
N LEU A 59 -3.87 0.70 -7.64
CA LEU A 59 -3.59 0.17 -6.31
C LEU A 59 -4.10 -1.26 -6.24
N ALA A 60 -3.27 -2.20 -5.79
CA ALA A 60 -3.64 -3.60 -5.59
C ALA A 60 -2.88 -4.19 -4.39
N SER A 61 -3.24 -5.41 -3.99
CA SER A 61 -2.63 -6.10 -2.86
C SER A 61 -1.13 -6.39 -3.09
N ARG A 62 -0.39 -6.61 -2.00
CA ARG A 62 1.02 -7.01 -2.05
C ARG A 62 1.25 -8.27 -2.89
N GLN A 63 0.27 -9.18 -2.92
CA GLN A 63 0.34 -10.39 -3.74
C GLN A 63 0.50 -10.08 -5.24
N HIS A 64 -0.03 -8.95 -5.72
CA HIS A 64 0.02 -8.59 -7.14
C HIS A 64 1.29 -7.82 -7.53
N PHE A 65 1.80 -6.95 -6.66
CA PHE A 65 2.90 -6.03 -6.99
C PHE A 65 4.22 -6.31 -6.26
N CYS A 66 4.31 -7.33 -5.39
CA CYS A 66 5.57 -7.63 -4.72
C CYS A 66 6.62 -8.15 -5.71
N ILE A 67 7.82 -7.57 -5.68
CA ILE A 67 8.98 -7.97 -6.50
C ILE A 67 9.95 -8.89 -5.76
N ASN A 68 9.81 -9.02 -4.43
CA ASN A 68 10.75 -9.78 -3.60
C ASN A 68 10.46 -11.28 -3.70
N SER A 69 11.45 -12.07 -4.14
CA SER A 69 11.30 -13.50 -4.34
C SER A 69 10.92 -14.30 -3.10
N ASP A 70 11.31 -13.86 -1.90
CA ASP A 70 11.02 -14.59 -0.66
C ASP A 70 9.59 -14.34 -0.19
N VAL A 71 9.01 -13.21 -0.59
CA VAL A 71 7.61 -12.87 -0.33
C VAL A 71 6.71 -13.48 -1.40
N THR A 72 7.09 -13.41 -2.69
CA THR A 72 6.25 -13.89 -3.80
C THR A 72 6.11 -15.41 -3.86
N LYS A 73 7.07 -16.17 -3.28
CA LYS A 73 6.96 -17.63 -3.13
C LYS A 73 5.87 -18.05 -2.13
N LEU A 74 5.40 -17.14 -1.28
CA LEU A 74 4.36 -17.45 -0.31
C LEU A 74 3.00 -17.45 -1.01
N ASN A 75 2.24 -18.54 -0.91
CA ASN A 75 0.93 -18.66 -1.56
C ASN A 75 -0.23 -18.09 -0.73
N ASN A 76 0.02 -17.71 0.53
CA ASN A 76 -1.00 -17.21 1.45
C ASN A 76 -0.87 -15.69 1.62
N VAL A 77 -1.97 -14.96 1.37
CA VAL A 77 -2.02 -13.49 1.45
C VAL A 77 -1.61 -12.97 2.84
N ASN A 78 -1.99 -13.66 3.91
CA ASN A 78 -1.61 -13.25 5.27
C ASN A 78 -0.09 -13.40 5.47
N LEU A 79 0.51 -14.51 5.04
CA LEU A 79 1.95 -14.71 5.14
C LEU A 79 2.74 -13.71 4.28
N ILE A 80 2.23 -13.38 3.09
CA ILE A 80 2.80 -12.33 2.22
C ILE A 80 2.83 -11.00 2.99
N ASN A 81 1.74 -10.62 3.65
CA ASN A 81 1.64 -9.38 4.39
C ASN A 81 2.62 -9.34 5.56
N GLU A 82 2.60 -10.36 6.43
CA GLU A 82 3.47 -10.42 7.61
C GLU A 82 4.95 -10.42 7.23
N ARG A 83 5.36 -11.29 6.29
CA ARG A 83 6.75 -11.36 5.83
C ARG A 83 7.21 -10.04 5.21
N CYS A 84 6.36 -9.38 4.44
CA CYS A 84 6.68 -8.09 3.83
C CYS A 84 6.85 -7.00 4.90
N LEU A 85 6.01 -6.99 5.94
CA LEU A 85 6.09 -6.04 7.05
C LEU A 85 7.34 -6.27 7.90
N ASP A 86 7.64 -7.52 8.25
CA ASP A 86 8.86 -7.88 9.00
C ASP A 86 10.12 -7.44 8.25
N MET A 87 10.17 -7.69 6.95
CA MET A 87 11.28 -7.28 6.11
C MET A 87 11.43 -5.75 6.04
N GLN A 88 10.33 -5.00 5.98
CA GLN A 88 10.36 -3.53 6.01
C GLN A 88 10.89 -3.00 7.34
N LYS A 89 10.43 -3.54 8.47
CA LYS A 89 10.85 -3.13 9.82
C LYS A 89 12.31 -3.46 10.12
N SER A 90 12.84 -4.54 9.56
CA SER A 90 14.22 -4.99 9.80
C SER A 90 15.29 -3.99 9.32
N LYS A 91 14.99 -3.15 8.33
CA LYS A 91 15.91 -2.12 7.81
C LYS A 91 15.96 -0.86 8.67
N THR A 92 14.98 -0.63 9.54
CA THR A 92 14.86 0.58 10.36
C THR A 92 15.55 0.45 11.72
N LYS A 93 16.20 -0.68 12.03
CA LYS A 93 17.09 -0.78 13.20
C LYS A 93 18.42 -0.08 12.91
N THR A 94 18.37 1.24 12.77
CA THR A 94 19.50 2.11 13.09
C THR A 94 19.85 1.86 14.55
N THR A 95 21.08 1.41 14.78
CA THR A 95 21.73 1.35 16.09
C THR A 95 21.33 2.54 16.96
N SER A 96 20.52 2.31 18.00
CA SER A 96 20.40 3.24 19.10
C SER A 96 21.77 3.30 19.77
N MET A 97 22.46 4.44 19.60
CA MET A 97 23.71 4.74 20.29
C MET A 97 23.41 4.78 21.80
N GLY A 98 23.94 3.81 22.55
CA GLY A 98 24.20 4.03 23.97
C GLY A 98 25.41 4.96 24.12
N ASP A 99 25.50 5.64 25.25
CA ASP A 99 26.42 6.75 25.62
C ASP A 99 27.94 6.48 25.44
N GLU A 100 28.34 5.33 24.89
CA GLU A 100 29.72 4.84 24.84
C GLU A 100 30.15 4.41 23.42
N GLY A 101 29.59 5.04 22.36
CA GLY A 101 30.25 5.20 21.05
C GLY A 101 30.83 3.97 20.34
N LYS A 102 30.37 2.74 20.61
CA LYS A 102 30.84 1.53 19.88
C LYS A 102 29.68 0.72 19.30
N VAL A 103 29.60 0.73 17.98
CA VAL A 103 28.78 -0.18 17.18
C VAL A 103 29.43 -1.57 17.13
N LEU A 104 28.75 -2.59 17.67
CA LEU A 104 29.11 -3.99 17.50
C LEU A 104 28.46 -4.53 16.22
N LYS A 105 29.30 -5.14 15.39
CA LYS A 105 28.96 -5.73 14.08
C LYS A 105 28.17 -7.02 14.23
#